data_AF-A0AA47PAR7-F1
#
_entry.id   AF-A0AA47PAR7-F1
#
_cell.length_a   1.000
_cell.length_b   1.000
_cell.length_c   1.000
_cell.angle_alpha   90.00
_cell.angle_beta   90.00
_cell.angle_gamma   90.00
#
_symmetry.space_group_name_H-M   'P 1'
#
loop_
_entity.id
_entity.type
_entity.pdbx_description
1 polymer ?
#
loop_
_entity_poly.entity_id
_entity_poly.type
_entity_poly.pdbx_seq_one_letter_code
_entity_poly.pdbx_strand_id
1 'polypeptide(L)'
;MSSEVEHNNAKHILLEMGEFFQIQDDYLDCYGDPAVTGKIGTDIQDNKCSWLVVTALGVMTPVQRAELEASYARHDEASVQKVKTLYNTLRIADLYHKHEEESYQRLQKLIAQHAQNLPHSVFLNFAKKIYKRNK
;
A
#
# COMPACT_ATOMS: atom_id res chain seq x y z
N MET A 1 -29.93 18.90 0.98
CA MET A 1 -28.77 19.36 1.80
C MET A 1 -28.15 18.25 2.65
N SER A 2 -28.88 17.28 3.25
CA SER A 2 -28.21 16.18 4.00
C SER A 2 -27.48 15.16 3.10
N SER A 3 -28.05 14.85 1.92
CA SER A 3 -27.46 13.89 0.98
C SER A 3 -26.06 14.26 0.46
N GLU A 4 -25.76 15.56 0.29
CA GLU A 4 -24.44 16.01 -0.16
C GLU A 4 -23.37 15.88 0.95
N VAL A 5 -23.75 16.17 2.19
CA VAL A 5 -22.88 15.99 3.37
C VAL A 5 -22.61 14.51 3.61
N GLU A 6 -23.64 13.67 3.54
CA GLU A 6 -23.54 12.21 3.65
C GLU A 6 -22.63 11.63 2.55
N HIS A 7 -22.81 12.09 1.31
CA HIS A 7 -21.96 11.69 0.19
C HIS A 7 -20.49 12.12 0.41
N ASN A 8 -20.24 13.36 0.84
CA ASN A 8 -18.89 13.84 1.09
C ASN A 8 -18.22 13.10 2.25
N ASN A 9 -18.96 12.77 3.31
CA ASN A 9 -18.48 11.95 4.41
C ASN A 9 -18.11 10.53 3.95
N ALA A 10 -18.99 9.88 3.17
CA ALA A 10 -18.71 8.57 2.61
C ALA A 10 -17.49 8.61 1.67
N LYS A 11 -17.41 9.62 0.81
CA LYS A 11 -16.27 9.83 -0.11
C LYS A 11 -14.96 9.96 0.67
N HIS A 12 -14.94 10.72 1.76
CA HIS A 12 -13.73 10.90 2.56
C HIS A 12 -13.24 9.57 3.15
N ILE A 13 -14.13 8.76 3.72
CA ILE A 13 -13.79 7.43 4.26
C ILE A 13 -13.30 6.51 3.13
N LEU A 14 -14.00 6.48 2.00
CA LEU A 14 -13.71 5.56 0.90
C LEU A 14 -12.43 5.90 0.15
N LEU A 15 -12.04 7.18 0.07
CA LEU A 15 -10.76 7.58 -0.52
C LEU A 15 -9.57 7.10 0.33
N GLU A 16 -9.61 7.32 1.65
CA GLU A 16 -8.58 6.78 2.57
C GLU A 16 -8.51 5.25 2.47
N MET A 17 -9.67 4.60 2.45
CA MET A 17 -9.74 3.14 2.34
C MET A 17 -9.15 2.63 1.01
N GLY A 18 -9.41 3.34 -0.09
CA GLY A 18 -8.89 3.00 -1.41
C GLY A 18 -7.38 3.20 -1.51
N GLU A 19 -6.86 4.30 -0.97
CA GLU A 19 -5.42 4.54 -0.87
C GLU A 19 -4.73 3.42 -0.08
N PHE A 20 -5.26 3.12 1.11
CA PHE A 20 -4.73 2.04 1.93
C PHE A 20 -4.74 0.70 1.18
N PHE A 21 -5.84 0.34 0.52
CA PHE A 21 -5.94 -0.90 -0.25
C PHE A 21 -4.90 -0.99 -1.38
N GLN A 22 -4.65 0.12 -2.09
CA GLN A 22 -3.67 0.16 -3.18
C GLN A 22 -2.23 0.03 -2.66
N ILE A 23 -1.92 0.62 -1.50
CA ILE A 23 -0.62 0.45 -0.85
C ILE A 23 -0.40 -1.02 -0.45
N GLN A 24 -1.43 -1.70 0.05
CA GLN A 24 -1.36 -3.14 0.31
C GLN A 24 -1.13 -3.94 -0.98
N ASP A 25 -1.74 -3.54 -2.09
CA ASP A 25 -1.55 -4.21 -3.39
C ASP A 25 -0.11 -4.09 -3.88
N ASP A 26 0.46 -2.88 -3.82
CA ASP A 26 1.86 -2.62 -4.16
C ASP A 26 2.83 -3.41 -3.28
N TYR A 27 2.54 -3.53 -1.98
CA TYR A 27 3.34 -4.36 -1.07
C TYR A 27 3.26 -5.86 -1.44
N LEU A 28 2.04 -6.38 -1.66
CA LEU A 28 1.81 -7.78 -2.01
C LEU A 28 2.35 -8.13 -3.39
N ASP A 29 2.47 -7.18 -4.31
CA ASP A 29 3.09 -7.41 -5.61
C ASP A 29 4.58 -7.79 -5.46
N CYS A 30 5.30 -7.13 -4.54
CA CYS A 30 6.72 -7.43 -4.31
C CYS A 30 6.97 -8.57 -3.31
N TYR A 31 6.20 -8.60 -2.21
CA TYR A 31 6.43 -9.46 -1.04
C TYR A 31 5.41 -10.58 -0.87
N GLY A 32 4.30 -10.56 -1.62
CA GLY A 32 3.27 -11.58 -1.55
C GLY A 32 3.78 -12.92 -2.08
N ASP A 33 3.31 -13.99 -1.46
CA ASP A 33 3.53 -15.34 -1.96
C ASP A 33 2.66 -15.56 -3.21
N PRO A 34 3.24 -15.87 -4.39
CA PRO A 34 2.49 -16.14 -5.61
C PRO A 34 1.43 -17.23 -5.46
N ALA A 35 1.62 -18.20 -4.55
CA ALA A 35 0.63 -19.24 -4.26
C ALA A 35 -0.62 -18.69 -3.56
N VAL A 36 -0.49 -17.56 -2.86
CA VAL A 36 -1.57 -16.90 -2.12
C VAL A 36 -2.21 -15.79 -2.95
N THR A 37 -1.41 -14.96 -3.62
CA THR A 37 -1.87 -13.85 -4.47
C THR A 37 -2.38 -14.31 -5.83
N GLY A 38 -1.97 -15.51 -6.28
CA GLY A 38 -2.33 -16.06 -7.58
C GLY A 38 -1.61 -15.39 -8.76
N LYS A 39 -0.67 -14.49 -8.50
CA LYS A 39 0.13 -13.78 -9.52
C LYS A 39 1.58 -13.62 -9.11
N ILE A 40 2.46 -13.55 -10.10
CA ILE A 40 3.82 -13.07 -9.93
C ILE A 40 3.77 -11.55 -10.10
N GLY A 41 4.25 -10.81 -9.11
CA GLY A 41 4.29 -9.35 -9.21
C GLY A 41 5.33 -8.84 -10.21
N THR A 42 4.97 -7.75 -10.88
CA THR A 42 5.73 -7.16 -11.98
C THR A 42 5.99 -5.67 -11.80
N ASP A 43 5.59 -5.05 -10.69
CA ASP A 43 5.66 -3.60 -10.47
C ASP A 43 7.07 -3.02 -10.69
N ILE A 44 8.12 -3.77 -10.32
CA ILE A 44 9.53 -3.36 -10.51
C ILE A 44 9.90 -3.35 -11.99
N GLN A 45 9.52 -4.40 -12.74
CA GLN A 45 9.79 -4.53 -14.17
C GLN A 45 9.02 -3.49 -14.97
N ASP A 46 7.77 -3.23 -14.59
CA ASP A 46 6.85 -2.35 -15.31
C ASP A 46 7.09 -0.86 -15.03
N ASN A 47 8.17 -0.52 -14.30
CA ASN A 47 8.50 0.84 -13.90
C ASN A 47 7.35 1.55 -13.15
N LYS A 48 6.60 0.80 -12.35
CA LYS A 48 5.44 1.35 -11.66
C LYS A 48 5.89 2.28 -10.54
N CYS A 49 5.18 3.39 -10.37
CA CYS A 49 5.33 4.28 -9.23
C CYS A 49 4.61 3.69 -8.01
N SER A 50 5.10 2.55 -7.52
CA SER A 50 4.53 1.85 -6.37
C SER A 50 4.89 2.54 -5.07
N TRP A 51 4.09 2.29 -4.03
CA TRP A 51 4.39 2.79 -2.68
C TRP A 51 5.80 2.36 -2.20
N LEU A 52 6.26 1.18 -2.61
CA LEU A 52 7.58 0.65 -2.23
C LEU A 52 8.73 1.51 -2.76
N VAL A 53 8.70 1.88 -4.05
CA VAL A 53 9.78 2.66 -4.65
C VAL A 53 9.80 4.09 -4.10
N VAL A 54 8.62 4.70 -3.92
CA VAL A 54 8.51 6.05 -3.34
C VAL A 54 9.02 6.06 -1.89
N THR A 55 8.63 5.07 -1.09
CA THR A 55 9.08 4.94 0.30
C THR A 55 10.58 4.70 0.38
N ALA A 56 11.13 3.82 -0.48
CA ALA A 56 12.56 3.57 -0.55
C ALA A 56 13.35 4.84 -0.91
N LEU A 57 12.87 5.62 -1.89
CA LEU A 57 13.52 6.88 -2.31
C LEU A 57 13.61 7.91 -1.17
N GLY A 58 12.66 7.88 -0.22
CA GLY A 58 12.66 8.76 0.94
C GLY A 58 13.68 8.42 2.04
N VAL A 59 14.22 7.19 2.05
CA VAL A 59 15.12 6.71 3.12
C VAL A 59 16.50 6.28 2.63
N MET A 60 16.69 6.14 1.31
CA MET A 60 17.93 5.64 0.74
C MET A 60 19.05 6.68 0.67
N THR A 61 20.28 6.18 0.74
CA THR A 61 21.49 6.97 0.46
C THR A 61 21.68 7.20 -1.05
N PRO A 62 22.51 8.19 -1.46
CA PRO A 62 22.82 8.40 -2.88
C PRO A 62 23.41 7.17 -3.59
N VAL A 63 24.18 6.35 -2.88
CA VAL A 63 24.77 5.12 -3.44
C VAL A 63 23.68 4.08 -3.72
N GLN A 64 22.79 3.85 -2.74
CA GLN A 64 21.64 2.96 -2.90
C GLN A 64 20.67 3.45 -3.99
N ARG A 65 20.54 4.77 -4.14
CA ARG A 65 19.75 5.36 -5.22
C ARG A 65 20.32 5.04 -6.59
N ALA A 66 21.63 5.17 -6.79
CA ALA A 66 22.26 4.80 -8.04
C ALA A 66 22.09 3.30 -8.35
N GLU A 67 22.13 2.44 -7.33
CA GLU A 67 21.87 1.00 -7.47
C GLU A 67 20.43 0.70 -7.89
N LEU A 68 19.46 1.40 -7.28
CA LEU A 68 18.05 1.31 -7.66
C LEU A 68 17.87 1.75 -9.12
N GLU A 69 18.38 2.92 -9.51
CA GLU A 69 18.24 3.46 -10.87
C GLU A 69 18.87 2.54 -11.94
N ALA A 70 19.94 1.80 -11.59
CA ALA A 70 20.54 0.82 -12.50
C ALA A 70 19.67 -0.43 -12.70
N SER A 71 18.89 -0.82 -11.69
CA SER A 71 18.21 -2.11 -11.60
C SER A 71 16.68 -2.05 -11.75
N TYR A 72 16.06 -0.88 -11.51
CA TYR A 72 14.62 -0.68 -11.67
C TYR A 72 14.21 -0.66 -13.14
N ALA A 73 12.97 -1.04 -13.46
CA ALA A 73 12.47 -1.14 -14.85
C ALA A 73 13.29 -2.08 -15.74
N ARG A 74 13.93 -3.09 -15.15
CA ARG A 74 14.63 -4.16 -15.86
C ARG A 74 13.84 -5.45 -15.76
N HIS A 75 13.78 -6.20 -16.86
CA HIS A 75 13.03 -7.45 -16.94
C HIS A 75 13.83 -8.69 -16.53
N ASP A 76 15.14 -8.57 -16.37
CA ASP A 76 15.96 -9.69 -15.92
C ASP A 76 15.81 -9.96 -14.43
N GLU A 77 15.79 -11.23 -14.07
CA GLU A 77 15.56 -11.69 -12.70
C GLU A 77 16.63 -11.18 -11.71
N ALA A 78 17.88 -11.03 -12.18
CA ALA A 78 18.98 -10.53 -11.35
C ALA A 78 18.75 -9.07 -10.92
N SER A 79 18.27 -8.21 -11.81
CA SER A 79 17.93 -6.83 -11.49
C SER A 79 16.74 -6.75 -10.53
N VAL A 80 15.69 -7.55 -10.74
CA VAL A 80 14.54 -7.63 -9.83
C VAL A 80 14.99 -8.07 -8.43
N GLN A 81 15.86 -9.09 -8.34
CA GLN A 81 16.37 -9.59 -7.07
C GLN A 81 17.26 -8.56 -6.35
N LYS A 82 18.03 -7.74 -7.09
CA LYS A 82 18.78 -6.61 -6.51
C LYS A 82 17.85 -5.58 -5.88
N VAL A 83 16.78 -5.17 -6.59
CA VAL A 83 15.78 -4.24 -6.04
C VAL A 83 15.11 -4.82 -4.78
N LYS A 84 14.72 -6.10 -4.80
CA LYS A 84 14.16 -6.77 -3.62
C LYS A 84 15.14 -6.81 -2.45
N THR A 85 16.42 -7.09 -2.71
CA THR A 85 17.49 -7.09 -1.69
C THR A 85 17.71 -5.69 -1.12
N LEU A 86 17.64 -4.67 -1.97
CA LEU A 86 17.72 -3.28 -1.55
C LEU A 86 16.55 -2.91 -0.65
N TYR A 87 15.32 -3.29 -1.01
CA TYR A 87 14.15 -3.05 -0.15
C TYR A 87 14.25 -3.76 1.20
N ASN A 88 14.79 -4.99 1.24
CA ASN A 88 15.07 -5.69 2.49
C ASN A 88 16.09 -4.92 3.35
N THR A 89 17.17 -4.43 2.73
CA THR A 89 18.21 -3.63 3.41
C THR A 89 17.64 -2.33 3.98
N LEU A 90 16.74 -1.68 3.25
CA LEU A 90 16.04 -0.47 3.69
C LEU A 90 14.89 -0.76 4.68
N ARG A 91 14.65 -2.04 5.01
CA ARG A 91 13.58 -2.47 5.92
C ARG A 91 12.19 -1.98 5.50
N ILE A 92 11.90 -1.98 4.20
CA ILE A 92 10.64 -1.48 3.65
C ILE A 92 9.43 -2.25 4.21
N ALA A 93 9.57 -3.55 4.50
CA ALA A 93 8.51 -4.33 5.13
C ALA A 93 8.11 -3.79 6.52
N ASP A 94 9.07 -3.33 7.31
CA ASP A 94 8.79 -2.74 8.62
C ASP A 94 8.08 -1.39 8.50
N LEU A 95 8.48 -0.58 7.51
CA LEU A 95 7.80 0.68 7.20
C LEU A 95 6.37 0.43 6.73
N TYR A 96 6.15 -0.61 5.92
CA TYR A 96 4.82 -1.02 5.49
C TYR A 96 3.95 -1.44 6.67
N HIS A 97 4.44 -2.34 7.55
CA HIS A 97 3.64 -2.79 8.70
C HIS A 97 3.30 -1.65 9.66
N LYS A 98 4.21 -0.69 9.84
CA LYS A 98 3.92 0.54 10.58
C LYS A 98 2.83 1.36 9.89
N HIS A 99 2.95 1.58 8.58
CA HIS A 99 1.97 2.32 7.80
C HIS A 99 0.59 1.61 7.79
N GLU A 100 0.55 0.29 7.69
CA GLU A 100 -0.66 -0.52 7.73
C GLU A 100 -1.44 -0.32 9.03
N GLU A 101 -0.74 -0.34 10.17
CA GLU A 101 -1.34 -0.09 11.48
C GLU A 101 -1.83 1.36 11.61
N GLU A 102 -1.02 2.33 11.20
CA GLU A 102 -1.38 3.75 11.25
C GLU A 102 -2.59 4.07 10.36
N SER A 103 -2.64 3.52 9.16
CA SER A 103 -3.74 3.71 8.20
C SER A 103 -5.02 3.03 8.67
N TYR A 104 -4.93 1.85 9.29
CA TYR A 104 -6.10 1.21 9.91
C TYR A 104 -6.67 2.04 11.07
N GLN A 105 -5.81 2.57 11.95
CA GLN A 105 -6.23 3.44 13.04
C GLN A 105 -6.84 4.75 12.53
N ARG A 106 -6.26 5.35 11.48
CA ARG A 106 -6.81 6.56 10.83
C ARG A 106 -8.19 6.28 10.23
N LEU A 107 -8.34 5.16 9.52
CA LEU A 107 -9.60 4.74 8.93
C LEU A 107 -10.68 4.51 9.99
N GLN A 108 -10.35 3.87 11.11
CA GLN A 108 -11.28 3.71 12.24
C GLN A 108 -11.75 5.05 12.81
N LYS A 109 -10.83 6.01 12.98
CA LYS A 109 -11.17 7.37 13.45
C LYS A 109 -12.07 8.10 12.45
N LEU A 110 -11.77 8.03 11.16
CA LEU A 110 -12.57 8.64 10.10
C LEU A 110 -13.99 8.05 10.08
N ILE A 111 -14.12 6.72 10.18
CA ILE A 111 -15.43 6.06 10.24
C ILE A 111 -16.21 6.55 11.46
N ALA A 112 -15.60 6.59 12.65
CA ALA A 112 -16.28 7.04 13.87
C ALA A 112 -16.73 8.51 13.80
N GLN A 113 -15.98 9.36 13.09
CA GLN A 113 -16.29 10.79 12.94
C GLN A 113 -17.35 11.05 11.87
N HIS A 114 -17.24 10.41 10.71
CA HIS A 114 -18.00 10.79 9.51
C HIS A 114 -19.20 9.87 9.22
N ALA A 115 -19.30 8.70 9.84
CA ALA A 115 -20.39 7.76 9.55
C ALA A 115 -21.66 7.98 10.38
N GLN A 116 -21.80 9.07 11.16
CA GLN A 116 -22.94 9.28 12.08
C GLN A 116 -24.34 9.04 11.48
N ASN A 117 -24.56 9.47 10.24
CA ASN A 117 -25.81 9.28 9.50
C ASN A 117 -25.70 8.23 8.37
N LEU A 118 -24.65 7.42 8.40
CA LEU A 118 -24.37 6.38 7.42
C LEU A 118 -24.32 5.01 8.14
N PRO A 119 -24.52 3.90 7.41
CA PRO A 119 -24.41 2.57 8.00
C PRO A 119 -22.95 2.26 8.37
N HIS A 120 -22.57 2.57 9.62
CA HIS A 120 -21.22 2.35 10.16
C HIS A 120 -20.71 0.92 9.95
N SER A 121 -21.61 -0.05 10.09
CA SER A 121 -21.31 -1.47 9.93
C SER A 121 -20.78 -1.79 8.54
N VAL A 122 -21.22 -1.08 7.50
CA VAL A 122 -20.71 -1.26 6.14
C VAL A 122 -19.23 -0.89 6.10
N PHE A 123 -18.86 0.33 6.51
CA PHE A 123 -17.47 0.76 6.46
C PHE A 123 -16.55 -0.07 7.38
N LEU A 124 -17.01 -0.44 8.58
CA LEU A 124 -16.26 -1.27 9.50
C LEU A 124 -16.02 -2.69 8.95
N ASN A 125 -17.03 -3.28 8.31
CA ASN A 125 -16.88 -4.62 7.71
C ASN A 125 -15.88 -4.60 6.55
N PHE A 126 -15.91 -3.55 5.71
CA PHE A 126 -14.92 -3.38 4.66
C PHE A 126 -13.51 -3.14 5.22
N ALA A 127 -13.36 -2.25 6.20
CA ALA A 127 -12.07 -1.99 6.86
C ALA A 127 -11.47 -3.27 7.47
N LYS A 128 -12.27 -4.08 8.15
CA LYS A 128 -11.84 -5.37 8.71
C LYS A 128 -11.43 -6.38 7.63
N LYS A 129 -12.08 -6.35 6.46
CA LYS A 129 -11.79 -7.27 5.36
C LYS A 129 -10.45 -6.96 4.69
N ILE A 130 -10.08 -5.68 4.62
CA ILE A 130 -8.83 -5.25 3.96
C ILE A 130 -7.64 -5.25 4.94
N TYR A 131 -7.86 -5.00 6.23
CA TYR A 131 -6.78 -4.98 7.22
C TYR A 131 -6.08 -6.34 7.31
N LYS A 132 -4.74 -6.35 7.16
CA LYS A 132 -3.91 -7.55 7.16
C LYS A 132 -4.32 -8.60 6.13
N ARG A 133 -4.83 -8.15 4.98
CA ARG A 133 -5.10 -9.05 3.84
C ARG A 133 -3.79 -9.66 3.35
N ASN A 134 -3.87 -10.91 2.92
CA ASN A 134 -2.74 -11.65 2.36
C ASN A 134 -2.85 -11.90 0.85
N LYS A 135 -3.92 -11.39 0.21
CA LYS A 135 -4.19 -11.45 -1.23
C LYS A 135 -5.12 -10.32 -1.67
#